data_AF-T0YGD2-F1
#
_entry.id   AF-T0YGD2-F1
#
_cell.length_a   1.000
_cell.length_b   1.000
_cell.length_c   1.000
_cell.angle_alpha   90.00
_cell.angle_beta   90.00
_cell.angle_gamma   90.00
#
_symmetry.space_group_name_H-M   'P 1'
#
loop_
_entity.id
_entity.type
_entity.pdbx_description
1 polymer ?
#
loop_
_entity_poly.entity_id
_entity_poly.type
_entity_poly.pdbx_seq_one_letter_code
_entity_poly.pdbx_strand_id
1 'polypeptide(L)'
;NQLAEEGKLDPVVGREKEIERVIQILSRRTKNNPVLIGEPGVGKTAIAEGLAERIMTGKIPETLRDRRVVTLDLGALVAGSKYRGEFEDRLKKVMDEIRHAGNIILFIDEMHTIVGAGAAEGAIDASNILKPALARGELQCIGATTLDEYRKHVEKDAALERRFQPIVVQEPSPEEAVEILRGLRDRYEAHHRVEITDIALEAAVRLSDRYVSDRYLPDKAIDLIDEAASRVRLQSFVAPPDLRKLELKLEEARKEKEASIGAQEFEKAARLRDQEQQLREQLDQ
;
A
#
# COMPACT_ATOMS: atom_id res chain seq x y z
N ASN A 1 -10.63 9.00 -3.55
CA ASN A 1 -11.73 9.62 -2.77
C ASN A 1 -12.60 8.65 -2.00
N GLN A 2 -13.15 7.58 -2.59
CA GLN A 2 -13.99 6.62 -1.85
C GLN A 2 -13.27 6.03 -0.62
N LEU A 3 -12.00 5.68 -0.74
CA LEU A 3 -11.19 5.24 0.41
C LEU A 3 -11.03 6.34 1.48
N ALA A 4 -10.99 7.61 1.09
CA ALA A 4 -10.93 8.72 2.05
C ALA A 4 -12.26 8.87 2.78
N GLU A 5 -13.37 8.83 2.03
CA GLU A 5 -14.74 8.90 2.56
C GLU A 5 -15.05 7.75 3.52
N GLU A 6 -14.53 6.56 3.23
CA GLU A 6 -14.67 5.37 4.06
C GLU A 6 -13.66 5.28 5.21
N GLY A 7 -12.77 6.29 5.39
CA GLY A 7 -11.72 6.27 6.42
C GLY A 7 -10.66 5.19 6.23
N LYS A 8 -10.55 4.66 5.00
CA LYS A 8 -9.65 3.57 4.61
C LYS A 8 -8.28 4.04 4.11
N LEU A 9 -8.02 5.34 3.97
CA LEU A 9 -6.67 5.85 3.72
C LEU A 9 -5.80 5.80 4.97
N ASP A 10 -4.51 5.52 4.78
CA ASP A 10 -3.52 5.64 5.85
C ASP A 10 -3.35 7.12 6.22
N PRO A 11 -3.19 7.45 7.52
CA PRO A 11 -2.95 8.82 7.92
C PRO A 11 -1.60 9.29 7.39
N VAL A 12 -1.60 10.45 6.72
CA VAL A 12 -0.38 11.00 6.15
C VAL A 12 0.35 11.85 7.19
N VAL A 13 1.56 11.43 7.55
CA VAL A 13 2.39 12.09 8.57
C VAL A 13 3.62 12.73 7.92
N GLY A 14 3.92 13.98 8.24
CA GLY A 14 5.21 14.63 7.89
C GLY A 14 5.37 15.00 6.42
N ARG A 15 4.29 15.13 5.65
CA ARG A 15 4.30 15.48 4.21
C ARG A 15 3.55 16.76 3.87
N GLU A 16 3.34 17.63 4.86
CA GLU A 16 2.52 18.84 4.72
C GLU A 16 3.08 19.79 3.66
N LYS A 17 4.41 19.95 3.61
CA LYS A 17 5.07 20.85 2.66
C LYS A 17 4.89 20.38 1.21
N GLU A 18 5.02 19.09 0.97
CA GLU A 18 4.83 18.49 -0.35
C GLU A 18 3.37 18.56 -0.78
N ILE A 19 2.42 18.27 0.12
CA ILE A 19 0.98 18.38 -0.17
C ILE A 19 0.60 19.84 -0.48
N GLU A 20 1.08 20.81 0.30
CA GLU A 20 0.86 22.23 0.01
C GLU A 20 1.43 22.64 -1.34
N ARG A 21 2.63 22.14 -1.68
CA ARG A 21 3.25 22.39 -2.96
C ARG A 21 2.46 21.78 -4.12
N VAL A 22 1.91 20.57 -3.95
CA VAL A 22 1.00 19.93 -4.91
C VAL A 22 -0.24 20.80 -5.14
N ILE A 23 -0.90 21.24 -4.05
CA ILE A 23 -2.08 22.13 -4.12
C ILE A 23 -1.76 23.43 -4.86
N GLN A 24 -0.62 24.04 -4.53
CA GLN A 24 -0.16 25.27 -5.18
C GLN A 24 0.00 25.07 -6.68
N ILE A 25 0.65 23.98 -7.09
CA ILE A 25 0.90 23.69 -8.52
C ILE A 25 -0.41 23.41 -9.25
N LEU A 26 -1.29 22.58 -8.69
CA LEU A 26 -2.59 22.25 -9.29
C LEU A 26 -3.48 23.49 -9.48
N SER A 27 -3.28 24.53 -8.65
CA SER A 27 -4.01 25.79 -8.73
C SER A 27 -3.44 26.79 -9.76
N ARG A 28 -2.31 26.48 -10.41
CA ARG A 28 -1.70 27.34 -11.44
C ARG A 28 -2.50 27.30 -12.74
N ARG A 29 -2.39 28.36 -13.54
CA ARG A 29 -2.89 28.40 -14.93
C ARG A 29 -2.00 27.64 -15.92
N THR A 30 -0.70 27.60 -15.68
CA THR A 30 0.30 26.94 -16.53
C THR A 30 1.27 26.14 -15.67
N LYS A 31 1.85 25.08 -16.24
CA LYS A 31 2.66 24.08 -15.49
C LYS A 31 1.92 23.61 -14.23
N ASN A 32 0.68 23.18 -14.42
CA ASN A 32 -0.28 22.86 -13.36
C ASN A 32 -0.43 21.36 -13.10
N ASN A 33 0.52 20.56 -13.58
CA ASN A 33 0.62 19.13 -13.30
C ASN A 33 1.87 18.90 -12.43
N PRO A 34 1.74 18.60 -11.14
CA PRO A 34 2.89 18.27 -10.30
C PRO A 34 3.49 16.91 -10.68
N VAL A 35 4.81 16.79 -10.55
CA VAL A 35 5.52 15.51 -10.63
C VAL A 35 6.30 15.29 -9.34
N LEU A 36 5.93 14.26 -8.59
CA LEU A 36 6.62 13.81 -7.40
C LEU A 36 7.84 12.99 -7.83
N ILE A 37 9.03 13.53 -7.58
CA ILE A 37 10.31 12.93 -7.93
C ILE A 37 10.97 12.44 -6.65
N GLY A 38 11.16 11.14 -6.53
CA GLY A 38 11.84 10.53 -5.40
C GLY A 38 12.02 9.04 -5.63
N GLU A 39 12.78 8.40 -4.76
CA GLU A 39 13.05 6.97 -4.86
C GLU A 39 11.78 6.14 -4.53
N PRO A 40 11.71 4.87 -4.95
CA PRO A 40 10.64 3.97 -4.52
C PRO A 40 10.61 3.85 -2.99
N GLY A 41 9.42 3.74 -2.41
CA GLY A 41 9.25 3.56 -0.96
C GLY A 41 9.25 4.85 -0.12
N VAL A 42 9.61 6.02 -0.65
CA VAL A 42 9.63 7.27 0.15
C VAL A 42 8.23 7.82 0.49
N GLY A 43 7.15 7.20 0.01
CA GLY A 43 5.78 7.65 0.30
C GLY A 43 5.20 8.68 -0.70
N LYS A 44 5.55 8.57 -1.99
CA LYS A 44 4.96 9.43 -3.05
C LYS A 44 3.43 9.27 -3.15
N THR A 45 2.93 8.05 -3.03
CA THR A 45 1.49 7.74 -3.05
C THR A 45 0.77 8.38 -1.85
N ALA A 46 1.39 8.37 -0.67
CA ALA A 46 0.83 9.01 0.53
C ALA A 46 0.59 10.52 0.33
N ILE A 47 1.41 11.22 -0.47
CA ILE A 47 1.18 12.64 -0.80
C ILE A 47 -0.11 12.82 -1.61
N ALA A 48 -0.40 11.91 -2.56
CA ALA A 48 -1.63 11.95 -3.34
C ALA A 48 -2.87 11.60 -2.50
N GLU A 49 -2.72 10.68 -1.56
CA GLU A 49 -3.76 10.34 -0.57
C GLU A 49 -4.04 11.51 0.37
N GLY A 50 -2.99 12.18 0.85
CA GLY A 50 -3.11 13.37 1.70
C GLY A 50 -3.77 14.55 0.97
N LEU A 51 -3.56 14.68 -0.36
CA LEU A 51 -4.34 15.61 -1.16
C LEU A 51 -5.83 15.24 -1.17
N ALA A 52 -6.16 13.96 -1.37
CA ALA A 52 -7.54 13.50 -1.37
C ALA A 52 -8.24 13.76 -0.03
N GLU A 53 -7.53 13.54 1.08
CA GLU A 53 -8.01 13.86 2.43
C GLU A 53 -8.25 15.36 2.62
N ARG A 54 -7.34 16.23 2.15
CA ARG A 54 -7.52 17.69 2.22
C ARG A 54 -8.70 18.18 1.39
N ILE A 55 -8.95 17.57 0.24
CA ILE A 55 -10.12 17.89 -0.59
C ILE A 55 -11.41 17.54 0.16
N MET A 56 -11.48 16.33 0.74
CA MET A 56 -12.63 15.87 1.51
C MET A 56 -12.89 16.72 2.76
N THR A 57 -11.85 17.08 3.50
CA THR A 57 -11.96 17.90 4.73
C THR A 57 -12.18 19.39 4.45
N GLY A 58 -12.19 19.81 3.19
CA GLY A 58 -12.38 21.21 2.80
C GLY A 58 -11.18 22.12 3.08
N LYS A 59 -10.01 21.56 3.46
CA LYS A 59 -8.75 22.29 3.70
C LYS A 59 -8.00 22.57 2.39
N ILE A 60 -8.70 23.16 1.43
CA ILE A 60 -8.30 23.26 0.03
C ILE A 60 -8.82 24.59 -0.59
N PRO A 61 -8.11 25.23 -1.53
CA PRO A 61 -8.64 26.38 -2.26
C PRO A 61 -9.89 26.03 -3.07
N GLU A 62 -10.75 27.02 -3.33
CA GLU A 62 -12.01 26.83 -4.08
C GLU A 62 -11.81 26.21 -5.46
N THR A 63 -10.67 26.48 -6.11
CA THR A 63 -10.31 25.96 -7.43
C THR A 63 -10.22 24.43 -7.50
N LEU A 64 -9.99 23.79 -6.35
CA LEU A 64 -9.81 22.35 -6.21
C LEU A 64 -10.91 21.71 -5.34
N ARG A 65 -11.90 22.51 -4.92
CA ARG A 65 -13.11 21.99 -4.25
C ARG A 65 -13.86 21.07 -5.22
N ASP A 66 -14.50 20.03 -4.67
CA ASP A 66 -15.30 19.05 -5.42
C ASP A 66 -14.54 18.25 -6.49
N ARG A 67 -13.21 18.35 -6.50
CA ARG A 67 -12.37 17.52 -7.36
C ARG A 67 -12.16 16.13 -6.79
N ARG A 68 -11.93 15.17 -7.67
CA ARG A 68 -11.71 13.77 -7.33
C ARG A 68 -10.31 13.33 -7.68
N VAL A 69 -9.57 12.81 -6.70
CA VAL A 69 -8.29 12.15 -6.95
C VAL A 69 -8.57 10.69 -7.29
N VAL A 70 -8.13 10.27 -8.47
CA VAL A 70 -8.31 8.91 -9.01
C VAL A 70 -6.96 8.38 -9.45
N THR A 71 -6.60 7.18 -9.01
CA THR A 71 -5.37 6.51 -9.43
C THR A 71 -5.60 5.76 -10.74
N LEU A 72 -4.67 5.91 -11.69
CA LEU A 72 -4.63 5.10 -12.91
C LEU A 72 -3.88 3.79 -12.65
N ASP A 73 -4.59 2.67 -12.67
CA ASP A 73 -3.97 1.35 -12.61
C ASP A 73 -3.58 0.88 -14.02
N LEU A 74 -2.29 0.97 -14.33
CA LEU A 74 -1.75 0.48 -15.60
C LEU A 74 -1.81 -1.04 -15.71
N GLY A 75 -1.61 -1.77 -14.61
CA GLY A 75 -1.68 -3.23 -14.59
C GLY A 75 -3.07 -3.73 -14.99
N ALA A 76 -4.13 -3.10 -14.46
CA ALA A 76 -5.50 -3.41 -14.82
C ALA A 76 -5.82 -3.11 -16.30
N LEU A 77 -5.23 -2.05 -16.86
CA LEU A 77 -5.41 -1.73 -18.28
C LEU A 77 -4.76 -2.76 -19.21
N VAL A 78 -3.58 -3.26 -18.81
CA VAL A 78 -2.84 -4.30 -19.54
C VAL A 78 -3.49 -5.67 -19.39
N ALA A 79 -4.04 -5.97 -18.22
CA ALA A 79 -4.69 -7.25 -17.92
C ALA A 79 -5.80 -7.56 -18.94
N GLY A 80 -5.66 -8.69 -19.64
CA GLY A 80 -6.62 -9.12 -20.65
C GLY A 80 -6.60 -8.30 -21.96
N SER A 81 -5.61 -7.44 -22.17
CA SER A 81 -5.29 -6.92 -23.51
C SER A 81 -4.31 -7.89 -24.19
N LYS A 82 -4.68 -8.42 -25.36
CA LYS A 82 -3.81 -9.32 -26.14
C LYS A 82 -2.93 -8.55 -27.11
N TYR A 83 -3.36 -7.34 -27.46
CA TYR A 83 -2.72 -6.49 -28.45
C TYR A 83 -2.60 -5.05 -27.93
N ARG A 84 -1.52 -4.37 -28.32
CA ARG A 84 -1.27 -2.96 -27.99
C ARG A 84 -2.45 -2.03 -28.32
N GLY A 85 -3.13 -2.26 -29.45
CA GLY A 85 -4.29 -1.45 -29.84
C GLY A 85 -5.45 -1.53 -28.85
N GLU A 86 -5.68 -2.69 -28.23
CA GLU A 86 -6.74 -2.86 -27.22
C GLU A 86 -6.42 -2.06 -25.95
N PHE A 87 -5.15 -2.02 -25.54
CA PHE A 87 -4.69 -1.17 -24.45
C PHE A 87 -4.94 0.32 -24.79
N GLU A 88 -4.51 0.77 -25.97
CA GLU A 88 -4.67 2.16 -26.39
C GLU A 88 -6.15 2.57 -26.44
N ASP A 89 -7.03 1.69 -26.92
CA ASP A 89 -8.46 1.97 -26.97
C ASP A 89 -9.11 1.98 -25.58
N ARG A 90 -8.65 1.13 -24.64
CA ARG A 90 -9.08 1.22 -23.24
C ARG A 90 -8.63 2.55 -22.61
N LEU A 91 -7.38 2.95 -22.83
CA LEU A 91 -6.88 4.21 -22.31
C LEU A 91 -7.63 5.41 -22.91
N LYS A 92 -7.96 5.39 -24.21
CA LYS A 92 -8.81 6.43 -24.82
C LYS A 92 -10.17 6.53 -24.12
N LYS A 93 -10.83 5.41 -23.82
CA LYS A 93 -12.11 5.42 -23.09
C LYS A 93 -11.98 6.04 -21.71
N VAL A 94 -10.94 5.67 -20.95
CA VAL A 94 -10.64 6.28 -19.65
C VAL A 94 -10.42 7.79 -19.78
N MET A 95 -9.65 8.21 -20.79
CA MET A 95 -9.39 9.63 -21.05
C MET A 95 -10.64 10.40 -21.45
N ASP A 96 -11.54 9.77 -22.21
CA ASP A 96 -12.83 10.36 -22.56
C ASP A 96 -13.71 10.50 -21.31
N GLU A 97 -13.80 9.49 -20.44
CA GLU A 97 -14.53 9.58 -19.17
C GLU A 97 -14.00 10.72 -18.28
N ILE A 98 -12.68 10.84 -18.16
CA ILE A 98 -12.03 11.93 -17.41
C ILE A 98 -12.41 13.29 -17.99
N ARG A 99 -12.40 13.43 -19.32
CA ARG A 99 -12.78 14.67 -20.00
C ARG A 99 -14.24 15.03 -19.74
N HIS A 100 -15.16 14.06 -19.79
CA HIS A 100 -16.58 14.30 -19.54
C HIS A 100 -16.88 14.67 -18.09
N ALA A 101 -16.16 14.08 -17.12
CA ALA A 101 -16.32 14.39 -15.71
C ALA A 101 -15.84 15.81 -15.37
N GLY A 102 -14.71 16.24 -15.93
CA GLY A 102 -14.17 17.60 -15.78
C GLY A 102 -13.66 17.99 -14.37
N ASN A 103 -13.91 17.16 -13.36
CA ASN A 103 -13.50 17.40 -11.96
C ASN A 103 -12.48 16.35 -11.45
N ILE A 104 -11.82 15.61 -12.35
CA ILE A 104 -10.87 14.55 -11.96
C ILE A 104 -9.42 15.08 -11.99
N ILE A 105 -8.66 14.74 -10.95
CA ILE A 105 -7.21 14.82 -10.89
C ILE A 105 -6.69 13.38 -10.93
N LEU A 106 -5.96 13.04 -12.00
CA LEU A 106 -5.44 11.69 -12.20
C LEU A 106 -4.09 11.52 -11.48
N PHE A 107 -3.95 10.56 -10.59
CA PHE A 107 -2.66 10.13 -10.05
C PHE A 107 -2.11 9.01 -10.93
N ILE A 108 -0.88 9.19 -11.42
CA ILE A 108 -0.18 8.24 -12.26
C ILE A 108 1.13 7.88 -11.57
N ASP A 109 1.17 6.71 -10.95
CA ASP A 109 2.43 6.16 -10.47
C ASP A 109 3.27 5.65 -11.64
N GLU A 110 4.59 5.68 -11.47
CA GLU A 110 5.56 5.33 -12.52
C GLU A 110 5.25 6.00 -13.87
N MET A 111 4.96 7.30 -13.86
CA MET A 111 4.43 8.00 -15.05
C MET A 111 5.30 7.84 -16.30
N HIS A 112 6.61 7.62 -16.14
CA HIS A 112 7.57 7.39 -17.22
C HIS A 112 7.21 6.19 -18.10
N THR A 113 6.52 5.18 -17.55
CA THR A 113 6.04 4.01 -18.29
C THR A 113 5.10 4.39 -19.43
N ILE A 114 4.29 5.45 -19.26
CA ILE A 114 3.31 5.88 -20.25
C ILE A 114 3.90 6.89 -21.25
N VAL A 115 4.91 7.67 -20.85
CA VAL A 115 5.47 8.77 -21.65
C VAL A 115 6.84 8.49 -22.29
N GLY A 116 7.50 7.39 -21.92
CA GLY A 116 8.90 7.13 -22.25
C GLY A 116 9.21 5.76 -22.86
N ALA A 117 8.22 4.88 -22.96
CA ALA A 117 8.37 3.47 -23.35
C ALA A 117 8.86 3.18 -24.78
N GLY A 118 9.02 4.19 -25.64
CA GLY A 118 9.31 3.98 -27.07
C GLY A 118 10.63 3.25 -27.43
N ALA A 119 11.48 2.90 -26.46
CA ALA A 119 12.80 2.30 -26.69
C ALA A 119 12.95 0.82 -26.29
N ALA A 120 11.99 0.22 -25.59
CA ALA A 120 12.05 -1.20 -25.20
C ALA A 120 10.97 -2.00 -25.92
N GLU A 121 11.35 -3.13 -26.55
CA GLU A 121 10.39 -4.05 -27.16
C GLU A 121 9.36 -4.50 -26.12
N GLY A 122 8.08 -4.17 -26.35
CA GLY A 122 6.97 -4.53 -25.47
C GLY A 122 6.50 -3.42 -24.53
N ALA A 123 7.18 -2.28 -24.47
CA ALA A 123 6.77 -1.18 -23.61
C ALA A 123 5.62 -0.37 -24.23
N ILE A 124 4.68 0.01 -23.37
CA ILE A 124 3.39 0.58 -23.75
C ILE A 124 3.50 2.10 -23.86
N ASP A 125 3.72 2.61 -25.07
CA ASP A 125 3.79 4.06 -25.29
C ASP A 125 2.40 4.65 -25.57
N ALA A 126 1.91 5.43 -24.61
CA ALA A 126 0.64 6.15 -24.70
C ALA A 126 0.83 7.68 -24.76
N SER A 127 2.05 8.14 -25.07
CA SER A 127 2.38 9.55 -25.26
C SER A 127 1.47 10.26 -26.24
N ASN A 128 1.08 9.57 -27.33
CA ASN A 128 0.21 10.12 -28.37
C ASN A 128 -1.22 10.41 -27.88
N ILE A 129 -1.65 9.78 -26.78
CA ILE A 129 -2.96 10.00 -26.17
C ILE A 129 -2.85 11.09 -25.09
N LEU A 130 -1.83 11.03 -24.24
CA LEU A 130 -1.68 11.94 -23.11
C LEU A 130 -1.21 13.35 -23.50
N LYS A 131 -0.23 13.47 -24.39
CA LYS A 131 0.34 14.78 -24.77
C LYS A 131 -0.71 15.75 -25.31
N PRO A 132 -1.64 15.35 -26.21
CA PRO A 132 -2.70 16.25 -26.66
C PRO A 132 -3.66 16.66 -25.54
N ALA A 133 -4.04 15.75 -24.64
CA ALA A 133 -4.93 16.05 -23.52
C ALA A 133 -4.30 17.04 -22.53
N LEU A 134 -3.01 16.87 -22.21
CA LEU A 134 -2.22 17.81 -21.41
C LEU A 134 -2.03 19.15 -22.13
N ALA A 135 -1.83 19.13 -23.45
CA ALA A 135 -1.64 20.34 -24.24
C ALA A 135 -2.90 21.23 -24.24
N ARG A 136 -4.08 20.62 -24.37
CA ARG A 136 -5.40 21.28 -24.34
C ARG A 136 -5.90 21.61 -22.94
N GLY A 137 -5.27 21.08 -21.88
CA GLY A 137 -5.70 21.28 -20.50
C GLY A 137 -6.94 20.47 -20.11
N GLU A 138 -7.28 19.45 -20.91
CA GLU A 138 -8.37 18.51 -20.64
C GLU A 138 -8.01 17.48 -19.57
N LEU A 139 -6.71 17.23 -19.39
CA LEU A 139 -6.18 16.36 -18.35
C LEU A 139 -5.40 17.19 -17.34
N GLN A 140 -5.74 17.02 -16.06
CA GLN A 140 -4.89 17.41 -14.95
C GLN A 140 -4.46 16.16 -14.19
N CYS A 141 -3.16 16.03 -13.94
CA CYS A 141 -2.61 14.86 -13.28
C CYS A 141 -1.47 15.19 -12.29
N ILE A 142 -1.24 14.24 -11.40
CA ILE A 142 -0.10 14.14 -10.51
C ILE A 142 0.69 12.93 -10.98
N GLY A 143 1.92 13.15 -11.45
CA GLY A 143 2.83 12.07 -11.80
C GLY A 143 3.74 11.70 -10.64
N ALA A 144 4.10 10.44 -10.50
CA ALA A 144 5.18 10.00 -9.62
C ALA A 144 6.23 9.23 -10.43
N THR A 145 7.52 9.48 -10.16
CA THR A 145 8.63 8.81 -10.84
C THR A 145 9.94 8.97 -10.05
N THR A 146 10.99 8.28 -10.47
CA THR A 146 12.36 8.50 -9.98
C THR A 146 13.04 9.65 -10.73
N LEU A 147 14.13 10.17 -10.17
CA LEU A 147 14.88 11.30 -10.75
C LEU A 147 15.45 10.96 -12.13
N ASP A 148 16.00 9.75 -12.27
CA ASP A 148 16.61 9.31 -13.53
C ASP A 148 15.57 9.20 -14.65
N GLU A 149 14.40 8.63 -14.34
CA GLU A 149 13.33 8.46 -15.32
C GLU A 149 12.70 9.81 -15.70
N TYR A 150 12.57 10.74 -14.74
CA TYR A 150 12.15 12.11 -15.03
C TYR A 150 13.10 12.80 -16.01
N ARG A 151 14.41 12.72 -15.76
CA ARG A 151 15.45 13.32 -16.62
C ARG A 151 15.47 12.71 -18.02
N LYS A 152 15.28 11.40 -18.13
CA LYS A 152 15.30 10.68 -19.42
C LYS A 152 14.06 10.97 -20.27
N HIS A 153 12.86 10.96 -19.65
CA HIS A 153 11.60 10.87 -20.40
C HIS A 153 10.70 12.11 -20.30
N VAL A 154 10.82 12.92 -19.25
CA VAL A 154 9.96 14.09 -19.02
C VAL A 154 10.69 15.40 -19.30
N GLU A 155 11.88 15.57 -18.71
CA GLU A 155 12.64 16.83 -18.80
C GLU A 155 13.14 17.12 -20.22
N LYS A 156 13.49 16.07 -20.98
CA LYS A 156 13.96 16.20 -22.37
C LYS A 156 12.82 16.47 -23.37
N ASP A 157 11.56 16.27 -22.98
CA ASP A 157 10.42 16.44 -23.87
C ASP A 157 9.79 17.84 -23.69
N ALA A 158 9.98 18.70 -24.70
CA ALA A 158 9.51 20.09 -24.67
C ALA A 158 7.98 20.25 -24.53
N ALA A 159 7.18 19.22 -24.85
CA ALA A 159 5.73 19.27 -24.65
C ALA A 159 5.37 18.99 -23.18
N LEU A 160 6.04 18.02 -22.57
CA LEU A 160 5.83 17.64 -21.17
C LEU A 160 6.42 18.67 -20.20
N GLU A 161 7.63 19.15 -20.46
CA GLU A 161 8.34 20.12 -19.61
C GLU A 161 7.55 21.45 -19.43
N ARG A 162 6.71 21.80 -20.42
CA ARG A 162 5.82 22.96 -20.39
C ARG A 162 4.51 22.72 -19.64
N ARG A 163 4.23 21.49 -19.22
CA ARG A 163 2.98 21.09 -18.54
C ARG A 163 3.23 20.59 -17.12
N PHE A 164 4.40 20.04 -16.86
CA PHE A 164 4.78 19.50 -15.57
C PHE A 164 5.64 20.47 -14.74
N GLN A 165 5.52 20.35 -13.42
CA GLN A 165 6.35 21.04 -12.44
C GLN A 165 6.88 20.00 -11.43
N PRO A 166 8.21 19.83 -11.33
CA PRO A 166 8.78 18.86 -10.40
C PRO A 166 8.65 19.31 -8.93
N ILE A 167 8.44 18.33 -8.05
CA ILE A 167 8.53 18.40 -6.60
C ILE A 167 9.47 17.26 -6.18
N VAL A 168 10.60 17.59 -5.54
CA VAL A 168 11.50 16.57 -5.01
C VAL A 168 10.95 16.08 -3.67
N VAL A 169 10.75 14.77 -3.56
CA VAL A 169 10.31 14.08 -2.35
C VAL A 169 11.52 13.35 -1.79
N GLN A 170 11.97 13.79 -0.62
CA GLN A 170 13.13 13.21 0.05
C GLN A 170 12.70 12.04 0.95
N GLU A 171 13.65 11.14 1.19
CA GLU A 171 13.56 10.17 2.28
C GLU A 171 13.36 10.95 3.60
N PRO A 172 12.38 10.55 4.44
CA PRO A 172 12.15 11.19 5.74
C PRO A 172 13.33 10.92 6.68
N SER A 173 13.51 11.80 7.67
CA SER A 173 14.49 11.53 8.73
C SER A 173 14.10 10.29 9.55
N PRO A 174 15.03 9.65 10.28
CA PRO A 174 14.68 8.56 11.19
C PRO A 174 13.59 8.95 12.19
N GLU A 175 13.62 10.18 12.72
CA GLU A 175 12.60 10.68 13.64
C GLU A 175 11.23 10.82 12.95
N GLU A 176 11.20 11.39 11.74
CA GLU A 176 9.97 11.50 10.94
C GLU A 176 9.41 10.12 10.58
N ALA A 177 10.28 9.15 10.23
CA ALA A 177 9.89 7.79 9.94
C ALA A 177 9.24 7.10 11.16
N VAL A 178 9.75 7.33 12.38
CA VAL A 178 9.11 6.80 13.60
C VAL A 178 7.69 7.37 13.76
N GLU A 179 7.47 8.67 13.51
CA GLU A 179 6.13 9.25 13.58
C GLU A 179 5.19 8.69 12.50
N ILE A 180 5.71 8.44 11.29
CA ILE A 180 4.95 7.75 10.23
C ILE A 180 4.53 6.36 10.71
N LEU A 181 5.46 5.58 11.27
CA LEU A 181 5.17 4.24 11.80
C LEU A 181 4.16 4.29 12.96
N ARG A 182 4.21 5.32 13.82
CA ARG A 182 3.20 5.53 14.89
C ARG A 182 1.82 5.79 14.31
N GLY A 183 1.71 6.61 13.26
CA GLY A 183 0.45 6.86 12.56
C GLY A 183 -0.14 5.59 11.94
N LEU A 184 0.71 4.67 11.48
CA LEU A 184 0.30 3.41 10.87
C LEU A 184 0.00 2.29 11.90
N ARG A 185 0.47 2.44 13.15
CA ARG A 185 0.43 1.39 14.20
C ARG A 185 -0.93 0.71 14.29
N ASP A 186 -1.99 1.48 14.54
CA ASP A 186 -3.34 0.95 14.82
C ASP A 186 -3.84 0.01 13.71
N ARG A 187 -3.46 0.30 12.46
CA ARG A 187 -3.86 -0.51 11.30
C ARG A 187 -3.12 -1.83 11.23
N TYR A 188 -1.81 -1.81 11.46
CA TYR A 188 -1.00 -3.04 11.50
C TYR A 188 -1.35 -3.90 12.71
N GLU A 189 -1.59 -3.30 13.87
CA GLU A 189 -2.08 -3.99 15.06
C GLU A 189 -3.44 -4.65 14.82
N ALA A 190 -4.39 -3.94 14.22
CA ALA A 190 -5.70 -4.50 13.86
C ALA A 190 -5.59 -5.62 12.83
N HIS A 191 -4.73 -5.47 11.83
CA HIS A 191 -4.52 -6.47 10.78
C HIS A 191 -3.92 -7.76 11.36
N HIS A 192 -2.85 -7.65 12.15
CA HIS A 192 -2.11 -8.78 12.70
C HIS A 192 -2.63 -9.30 14.04
N ARG A 193 -3.47 -8.53 14.73
CA ARG A 193 -3.96 -8.82 16.08
C ARG A 193 -2.83 -8.97 17.09
N VAL A 194 -1.86 -8.07 17.01
CA VAL A 194 -0.73 -7.98 17.93
C VAL A 194 -0.59 -6.54 18.43
N GLU A 195 0.11 -6.35 19.54
CA GLU A 195 0.47 -5.03 20.05
C GLU A 195 1.91 -4.69 19.63
N ILE A 196 2.11 -3.50 19.07
CA ILE A 196 3.39 -3.02 18.54
C ILE A 196 3.91 -1.90 19.46
N THR A 197 4.90 -2.25 20.28
CA THR A 197 5.50 -1.31 21.24
C THR A 197 6.24 -0.13 20.56
N ASP A 198 6.36 1.01 21.26
CA ASP A 198 7.17 2.16 20.79
C ASP A 198 8.62 1.77 20.51
N ILE A 199 9.21 0.95 21.39
CA ILE A 199 10.59 0.47 21.26
C ILE A 199 10.74 -0.37 19.97
N ALA A 200 9.71 -1.12 19.57
CA ALA A 200 9.75 -1.89 18.33
C ALA A 200 9.76 -0.98 17.09
N LEU A 201 8.99 0.10 17.08
CA LEU A 201 9.00 1.07 15.97
C LEU A 201 10.36 1.76 15.84
N GLU A 202 10.91 2.26 16.95
CA GLU A 202 12.24 2.88 16.99
C GLU A 202 13.34 1.91 16.55
N ALA A 203 13.25 0.65 16.99
CA ALA A 203 14.18 -0.40 16.58
C ALA A 203 14.06 -0.69 15.08
N ALA A 204 12.85 -0.80 14.52
CA ALA A 204 12.63 -1.06 13.11
C ALA A 204 13.23 0.04 12.23
N VAL A 205 13.00 1.31 12.55
CA VAL A 205 13.61 2.44 11.83
C VAL A 205 15.13 2.39 11.95
N ARG A 206 15.68 2.31 13.18
CA ARG A 206 17.13 2.34 13.40
C ARG A 206 17.87 1.17 12.74
N LEU A 207 17.29 -0.03 12.79
CA LEU A 207 17.92 -1.23 12.22
C LEU A 207 17.78 -1.24 10.69
N SER A 208 16.62 -0.88 10.14
CA SER A 208 16.45 -0.79 8.69
C SER A 208 17.33 0.30 8.08
N ASP A 209 17.44 1.47 8.73
CA ASP A 209 18.32 2.54 8.28
C ASP A 209 19.79 2.11 8.20
N ARG A 210 20.26 1.36 9.21
CA ARG A 210 21.65 0.90 9.28
C ARG A 210 21.98 -0.29 8.38
N TYR A 211 21.07 -1.26 8.26
CA TYR A 211 21.38 -2.57 7.68
C TYR A 211 20.69 -2.83 6.34
N VAL A 212 19.68 -2.05 5.96
CA VAL A 212 18.97 -2.15 4.68
C VAL A 212 19.23 -0.86 3.90
N SER A 213 20.34 -0.85 3.16
CA SER A 213 20.86 0.34 2.46
C SER A 213 20.39 0.46 1.01
N ASP A 214 19.76 -0.57 0.46
CA ASP A 214 19.21 -0.62 -0.89
C ASP A 214 17.75 -0.13 -1.00
N ARG A 215 17.12 0.15 0.15
CA ARG A 215 15.76 0.70 0.26
C ARG A 215 15.76 1.97 1.11
N TYR A 216 14.66 2.71 0.99
CA TYR A 216 14.48 4.01 1.63
C TYR A 216 13.39 3.95 2.71
N LEU A 217 13.52 4.79 3.74
CA LEU A 217 12.47 5.06 4.70
C LEU A 217 11.28 5.77 4.01
N PRO A 218 10.05 5.60 4.53
CA PRO A 218 9.68 4.72 5.67
C PRO A 218 9.46 3.25 5.28
N ASP A 219 9.40 2.94 3.97
CA ASP A 219 9.00 1.63 3.43
C ASP A 219 9.78 0.44 4.02
N LYS A 220 11.11 0.52 4.09
CA LYS A 220 11.93 -0.56 4.69
C LYS A 220 11.62 -0.81 6.18
N ALA A 221 11.22 0.22 6.93
CA ALA A 221 10.89 0.07 8.34
C ALA A 221 9.48 -0.50 8.54
N ILE A 222 8.54 -0.10 7.67
CA ILE A 222 7.18 -0.66 7.62
C ILE A 222 7.24 -2.16 7.34
N ASP A 223 8.03 -2.58 6.36
CA ASP A 223 8.23 -3.99 6.00
C ASP A 223 8.76 -4.82 7.17
N LEU A 224 9.73 -4.30 7.94
CA LEU A 224 10.23 -5.00 9.15
C LEU A 224 9.18 -5.14 10.24
N ILE A 225 8.32 -4.12 10.44
CA ILE A 225 7.23 -4.20 11.42
C ILE A 225 6.19 -5.22 10.98
N ASP A 226 5.82 -5.22 9.70
CA ASP A 226 4.86 -6.16 9.13
C ASP A 226 5.33 -7.61 9.27
N GLU A 227 6.58 -7.87 8.92
CA GLU A 227 7.22 -9.19 9.04
C GLU A 227 7.31 -9.65 10.51
N ALA A 228 7.69 -8.75 11.43
CA ALA A 228 7.74 -9.07 12.85
C ALA A 228 6.34 -9.36 13.43
N ALA A 229 5.35 -8.55 13.09
CA ALA A 229 3.97 -8.72 13.54
C ALA A 229 3.36 -10.02 13.01
N SER A 230 3.56 -10.34 11.73
CA SER A 230 3.09 -11.58 11.12
C SER A 230 3.70 -12.81 11.80
N ARG A 231 5.00 -12.76 12.12
CA ARG A 231 5.71 -13.82 12.82
C ARG A 231 5.17 -14.06 14.24
N VAL A 232 4.95 -13.01 15.01
CA VAL A 232 4.37 -13.12 16.37
C VAL A 232 2.96 -13.71 16.30
N ARG A 233 2.14 -13.24 15.36
CA ARG A 233 0.81 -13.79 15.12
C ARG A 233 0.86 -15.28 14.78
N LEU A 234 1.76 -15.71 13.90
CA LEU A 234 1.91 -17.13 13.58
C LEU A 234 2.30 -17.97 14.80
N GLN A 235 3.19 -17.46 15.65
CA GLN A 235 3.55 -18.14 16.89
C GLN A 235 2.36 -18.28 17.85
N SER A 236 1.46 -17.30 17.87
CA SER A 236 0.25 -17.37 18.72
C SER A 236 -0.74 -18.48 18.31
N PHE A 237 -0.74 -18.92 17.05
CA PHE A 237 -1.54 -20.06 16.58
C PHE A 237 -0.91 -21.41 16.88
N VAL A 238 0.39 -21.45 17.18
CA VAL A 238 1.07 -22.68 17.58
C VAL A 238 0.77 -22.88 19.06
N ALA A 239 -0.19 -23.75 19.37
CA ALA A 239 -0.43 -24.20 20.73
C ALA A 239 0.91 -24.59 21.38
N PRO A 240 1.19 -24.15 22.62
CA PRO A 240 2.41 -24.50 23.33
C PRO A 240 2.70 -26.00 23.21
N PRO A 241 3.98 -26.42 23.07
CA PRO A 241 4.32 -27.83 22.87
C PRO A 241 3.69 -28.76 23.91
N ASP A 242 3.49 -28.27 25.14
CA ASP A 242 2.89 -29.01 26.23
C ASP A 242 1.36 -29.15 26.09
N LEU A 243 0.66 -28.09 25.67
CA LEU A 243 -0.76 -28.16 25.31
C LEU A 243 -0.99 -29.11 24.13
N ARG A 244 -0.14 -29.03 23.10
CA ARG A 244 -0.23 -29.93 21.94
C ARG A 244 0.03 -31.39 22.31
N LYS A 245 0.93 -31.67 23.26
CA LYS A 245 1.13 -33.03 23.81
C LYS A 245 -0.08 -33.50 24.61
N LEU A 246 -0.74 -32.62 25.37
CA LEU A 246 -1.96 -32.94 26.11
C LEU A 246 -3.12 -33.24 25.15
N GLU A 247 -3.30 -32.46 24.08
CA GLU A 247 -4.28 -32.71 23.03
C GLU A 247 -4.07 -34.07 22.35
N LEU A 248 -2.82 -34.40 21.98
CA LEU A 248 -2.49 -35.70 21.39
C LEU A 248 -2.79 -36.86 22.33
N LYS A 249 -2.42 -36.75 23.61
CA LYS A 249 -2.73 -37.77 24.62
C LYS A 249 -4.24 -37.94 24.83
N LEU A 250 -4.99 -36.83 24.80
CA LEU A 250 -6.44 -36.85 24.92
C LEU A 250 -7.08 -37.57 23.72
N GLU A 251 -6.57 -37.32 22.51
CA GLU A 251 -7.03 -37.98 21.29
C GLU A 251 -6.71 -39.49 21.28
N GLU A 252 -5.51 -39.87 21.72
CA GLU A 252 -5.13 -41.28 21.91
C GLU A 252 -6.04 -41.99 22.92
N ALA A 253 -6.25 -41.39 24.10
CA ALA A 253 -7.13 -41.93 25.13
C ALA A 253 -8.57 -42.10 24.64
N ARG A 254 -9.07 -41.16 23.81
CA ARG A 254 -10.41 -41.28 23.18
C ARG A 254 -10.49 -42.45 22.21
N LYS A 255 -9.51 -42.60 21.32
CA LYS A 255 -9.46 -43.69 20.34
C LYS A 255 -9.37 -45.06 21.04
N GLU A 256 -8.51 -45.17 22.05
CA GLU A 256 -8.38 -46.41 22.82
C GLU A 256 -9.66 -46.74 23.59
N LYS A 257 -10.33 -45.72 24.17
CA LYS A 257 -11.61 -45.92 24.87
C LYS A 257 -12.68 -46.46 23.92
N GLU A 258 -12.84 -45.86 22.74
CA GLU A 258 -13.81 -46.32 21.73
C GLU A 258 -13.50 -47.75 21.26
N ALA A 259 -12.22 -48.07 21.04
CA ALA A 259 -11.80 -49.43 20.69
C ALA A 259 -12.11 -50.44 21.80
N SER A 260 -11.83 -50.11 23.06
CA SER A 260 -12.15 -50.98 24.21
C SER A 260 -13.66 -51.15 24.45
N ILE A 261 -14.48 -50.14 24.16
CA ILE A 261 -15.95 -50.29 24.16
C ILE A 261 -16.39 -51.28 23.07
N GLY A 262 -15.85 -51.15 21.85
CA GLY A 262 -16.14 -52.07 20.75
C GLY A 262 -15.71 -53.51 21.04
N ALA A 263 -14.62 -53.70 21.78
CA ALA A 263 -14.11 -55.00 22.23
C ALA A 263 -14.79 -55.54 23.50
N GLN A 264 -15.79 -54.84 24.06
CA GLN A 264 -16.47 -55.20 25.31
C GLN A 264 -15.54 -55.26 26.56
N GLU A 265 -14.41 -54.57 26.52
CA GLU A 265 -13.46 -54.44 27.64
C GLU A 265 -13.90 -53.30 28.58
N PHE A 266 -15.06 -53.45 29.23
CA PHE A 266 -15.71 -52.37 29.99
C PHE A 266 -14.85 -51.78 31.13
N GLU A 267 -14.05 -52.60 31.80
CA GLU A 267 -13.15 -52.15 32.87
C GLU A 267 -12.03 -51.24 32.35
N LYS A 268 -11.47 -51.56 31.18
CA LYS A 268 -10.43 -50.77 30.54
C LYS A 268 -10.99 -49.48 29.95
N ALA A 269 -12.19 -49.55 29.35
CA ALA A 269 -12.91 -48.38 28.89
C ALA A 269 -13.24 -47.39 30.03
N ALA A 270 -13.56 -47.90 31.23
CA ALA A 270 -13.79 -47.05 32.40
C ALA A 270 -12.51 -46.30 32.83
N ARG A 271 -11.36 -46.99 32.90
CA ARG A 271 -10.07 -46.34 33.21
C ARG A 271 -9.66 -45.28 32.19
N LEU A 272 -9.84 -45.57 30.90
CA LEU A 272 -9.54 -44.62 29.81
C LEU A 272 -10.49 -43.42 29.81
N ARG A 273 -11.74 -43.59 30.26
CA ARG A 273 -12.67 -42.48 30.48
C ARG A 273 -12.20 -41.56 31.61
N ASP A 274 -11.75 -42.11 32.73
CA ASP A 274 -11.24 -41.31 33.85
C ASP A 274 -9.96 -40.56 33.44
N GLN A 275 -9.08 -41.21 32.67
CA GLN A 275 -7.88 -40.59 32.09
C GLN A 275 -8.21 -39.49 31.08
N GLU A 276 -9.21 -39.69 30.22
CA GLU A 276 -9.72 -38.64 29.31
C GLU A 276 -10.21 -37.43 30.11
N GLN A 277 -10.95 -37.65 31.20
CA GLN A 277 -11.50 -36.58 32.02
C GLN A 277 -10.39 -35.78 32.72
N GLN A 278 -9.37 -36.45 33.27
CA GLN A 278 -8.20 -35.79 33.85
C GLN A 278 -7.40 -34.97 32.82
N LEU A 279 -7.18 -35.52 31.63
CA LEU A 279 -6.49 -34.81 30.54
C LEU A 279 -7.28 -33.59 30.06
N ARG A 280 -8.62 -33.67 30.10
CA ARG A 280 -9.51 -32.56 29.76
C ARG A 280 -9.49 -31.46 30.81
N GLU A 281 -9.53 -31.82 32.09
CA GLU A 281 -9.38 -30.88 33.21
C GLU A 281 -8.01 -30.17 33.20
N GLN A 282 -6.95 -30.84 32.76
CA GLN A 282 -5.63 -30.23 32.56
C GLN A 282 -5.54 -29.31 31.34
N LEU A 283 -6.42 -29.50 30.34
CA LEU A 283 -6.50 -28.67 29.14
C LEU A 283 -7.33 -27.39 29.36
N ASP A 284 -8.28 -27.44 30.30
CA ASP A 284 -9.14 -26.33 30.68
C ASP A 284 -8.49 -25.39 31.73
N GLN A 285 -7.32 -25.76 32.28
CA GLN A 285 -6.49 -24.95 33.20
C GLN A 285 -5.39 -24.17 32.48
#